data_AF-A0A973DF19-F1
#
_entry.id   AF-A0A973DF19-F1
#
_cell.length_a   1.000
_cell.length_b   1.000
_cell.length_c   1.000
_cell.angle_alpha   90.00
_cell.angle_beta   90.00
_cell.angle_gamma   90.00
#
_symmetry.space_group_name_H-M   'P 1'
#
loop_
_entity.id
_entity.type
_entity.pdbx_description
1 polymer ?
#
loop_
_entity_poly.entity_id
_entity_poly.type
_entity_poly.pdbx_seq_one_letter_code
_entity_poly.pdbx_strand_id
1 'polypeptide(L)'
;KITERYDSAFWRFCKGMDIPSSLKKKIELFKTSGKLVREDDELFAEVAWQQVMIGQGLIAEDHHPLTDALSDEQLNELFSNLKTLINSTVEQLPSHSQFLEKVQN
;
A
#
# COMPACT_ATOMS: atom_id res chain seq x y z
N LYS A 1 0.90 16.10 -3.13
CA LYS A 1 1.51 15.76 -4.44
C LYS A 1 0.74 14.66 -5.17
N ILE A 2 0.49 13.50 -4.58
CA ILE A 2 -0.17 12.34 -5.25
C ILE A 2 -1.65 12.14 -4.87
N THR A 3 -2.35 13.21 -4.47
CA THR A 3 -3.78 13.15 -4.11
C THR A 3 -4.66 13.48 -5.30
N GLU A 4 -5.84 12.89 -5.41
CA GLU A 4 -6.87 13.26 -6.41
C GLU A 4 -7.77 14.43 -6.00
N ARG A 5 -7.50 15.04 -4.85
CA ARG A 5 -8.29 16.19 -4.38
C ARG A 5 -7.90 17.50 -5.08
N TYR A 6 -8.91 18.22 -5.56
CA TYR A 6 -8.80 19.57 -6.13
C TYR A 6 -9.84 20.55 -5.57
N ASP A 7 -10.64 20.11 -4.60
CA ASP A 7 -11.82 20.81 -4.07
C ASP A 7 -11.51 22.12 -3.34
N SER A 8 -10.27 22.31 -2.86
CA SER A 8 -9.86 23.50 -2.12
C SER A 8 -8.53 24.06 -2.62
N ALA A 9 -8.29 25.35 -2.35
CA ALA A 9 -7.01 25.99 -2.63
C ALA A 9 -5.85 25.26 -1.93
N PHE A 10 -6.09 24.78 -0.72
CA PHE A 10 -5.13 23.97 0.04
C PHE A 10 -4.72 22.70 -0.72
N TRP A 11 -5.68 21.91 -1.21
CA TRP A 11 -5.36 20.66 -1.92
C TRP A 11 -4.67 20.90 -3.26
N ARG A 12 -5.09 21.93 -3.99
CA ARG A 12 -4.41 22.35 -5.23
C ARG A 12 -2.96 22.76 -4.96
N PHE A 13 -2.71 23.53 -3.90
CA PHE A 13 -1.35 23.88 -3.47
C PHE A 13 -0.53 22.63 -3.13
N CYS A 14 -1.05 21.75 -2.26
CA CYS A 14 -0.38 20.50 -1.88
C CYS A 14 -0.08 19.59 -3.07
N LYS A 15 -0.90 19.61 -4.13
CA LYS A 15 -0.65 18.87 -5.38
C LYS A 15 0.45 19.56 -6.23
N GLY A 16 0.41 20.88 -6.32
CA GLY A 16 1.34 21.70 -7.11
C GLY A 16 2.73 21.90 -6.50
N MET A 17 2.87 21.88 -5.17
CA MET A 17 4.13 22.24 -4.48
C MET A 17 5.34 21.41 -4.89
N ASP A 18 6.54 21.97 -4.84
CA ASP A 18 7.77 21.20 -4.95
C ASP A 18 7.92 20.24 -3.77
N ILE A 19 8.59 19.11 -4.01
CA ILE A 19 8.86 18.09 -3.00
C ILE A 19 10.37 17.75 -3.00
N PRO A 20 10.91 17.23 -1.89
CA PRO A 20 12.29 16.76 -1.83
C PRO A 20 12.60 15.74 -2.94
N SER A 21 13.84 15.78 -3.44
CA SER A 21 14.30 14.90 -4.52
C SER A 21 14.20 13.40 -4.18
N SER A 22 14.46 13.04 -2.93
CA SER A 22 14.33 11.66 -2.43
C SER A 22 12.89 11.14 -2.54
N LEU A 23 11.90 11.92 -2.07
CA LEU A 23 10.49 11.57 -2.20
C LEU A 23 10.05 11.51 -3.66
N LYS A 24 10.51 12.46 -4.49
CA LYS A 24 10.21 12.45 -5.92
C LYS A 24 10.73 11.18 -6.58
N LYS A 25 11.98 10.79 -6.32
CA LYS A 25 12.59 9.56 -6.84
C LYS A 25 11.82 8.31 -6.42
N LYS A 26 11.38 8.24 -5.16
CA LYS A 26 10.59 7.11 -4.64
C LYS A 26 9.22 7.00 -5.31
N ILE A 27 8.53 8.13 -5.50
CA ILE A 27 7.24 8.20 -6.22
C ILE A 27 7.41 7.74 -7.67
N GLU A 28 8.41 8.26 -8.39
CA GLU A 28 8.64 7.89 -9.79
C GLU A 28 9.03 6.42 -9.94
N LEU A 29 9.89 5.90 -9.05
CA LEU A 29 10.26 4.48 -9.07
C LEU A 29 9.04 3.56 -8.89
N PHE A 30 8.18 3.88 -7.91
CA PHE A 30 6.97 3.11 -7.70
C PHE A 30 6.01 3.24 -8.88
N LYS A 31 5.83 4.46 -9.39
CA LYS A 31 4.95 4.72 -10.52
C LYS A 31 5.39 3.93 -11.76
N THR A 32 6.67 3.89 -12.08
CA THR A 32 7.14 3.25 -13.31
C THR A 32 7.16 1.72 -13.21
N SER A 33 7.49 1.14 -12.06
CA SER A 33 7.72 -0.32 -12.00
C SER A 33 7.12 -1.04 -10.79
N GLY A 34 6.33 -0.36 -9.97
CA GLY A 34 5.79 -0.90 -8.72
C GLY A 34 6.84 -1.19 -7.64
N LYS A 35 8.10 -0.79 -7.85
CA LYS A 35 9.21 -1.08 -6.94
C LYS A 35 9.31 -0.01 -5.86
N LEU A 36 9.67 -0.45 -4.67
CA LEU A 36 10.05 0.42 -3.57
C LEU A 36 11.42 0.00 -3.10
N VAL A 37 12.19 0.99 -2.64
CA VAL A 37 13.48 0.77 -1.99
C VAL A 37 13.41 1.49 -0.67
N ARG A 38 13.63 0.75 0.42
CA ARG A 38 13.88 1.34 1.72
C ARG A 38 15.32 1.86 1.77
N GLU A 39 15.49 3.11 2.17
CA GLU A 39 16.81 3.72 2.37
C GLU A 39 17.16 3.69 3.87
N ASP A 40 18.35 3.18 4.22
CA ASP A 40 18.93 3.20 5.57
C ASP A 40 17.97 2.79 6.71
N ASP A 41 17.87 3.63 7.74
CA ASP A 41 17.03 3.48 8.94
C ASP A 41 15.62 4.09 8.75
N GLU A 42 15.09 4.11 7.52
CA GLU A 42 13.75 4.64 7.26
C GLU A 42 12.70 4.01 8.19
N LEU A 43 11.90 4.88 8.83
CA LEU A 43 10.80 4.46 9.72
C LEU A 43 9.73 3.64 8.98
N PHE A 44 9.44 4.01 7.73
CA PHE A 44 8.45 3.34 6.91
C PHE A 44 9.07 2.15 6.18
N ALA A 45 8.54 0.96 6.46
CA ALA A 45 8.83 -0.23 5.65
C ALA A 45 8.27 -0.09 4.22
N GLU A 46 8.78 -0.89 3.30
CA GLU A 46 8.35 -0.89 1.90
C GLU A 46 6.84 -1.15 1.75
N VAL A 47 6.29 -2.08 2.54
CA VAL A 47 4.84 -2.37 2.55
C VAL A 47 4.02 -1.14 2.95
N ALA A 48 4.49 -0.33 3.91
CA ALA A 48 3.79 0.88 4.31
C ALA A 48 3.79 1.93 3.19
N TRP A 49 4.92 2.10 2.51
CA TRP A 49 5.00 2.94 1.31
C TRP A 49 4.05 2.44 0.22
N GLN A 50 4.01 1.13 -0.05
CA GLN A 50 3.12 0.55 -1.05
C GLN A 50 1.65 0.84 -0.74
N GLN A 51 1.24 0.63 0.51
CA GLN A 51 -0.13 0.92 0.96
C GLN A 51 -0.49 2.41 0.83
N VAL A 52 0.43 3.32 1.15
CA VAL A 52 0.21 4.77 1.01
C VAL A 52 0.11 5.18 -0.45
N MET A 53 1.01 4.72 -1.32
CA MET A 53 0.99 5.08 -2.74
C MET A 53 -0.30 4.60 -3.40
N ILE A 54 -0.64 3.32 -3.25
CA ILE A 54 -1.88 2.73 -3.79
C ILE A 54 -3.10 3.41 -3.17
N GLY A 55 -3.11 3.60 -1.84
CA GLY A 55 -4.22 4.20 -1.11
C GLY A 55 -4.47 5.67 -1.47
N GLN A 56 -3.46 6.39 -1.97
CA GLN A 56 -3.63 7.76 -2.49
C GLN A 56 -3.98 7.80 -3.98
N GLY A 57 -4.08 6.63 -4.65
CA GLY A 57 -4.47 6.51 -6.05
C GLY A 57 -3.30 6.42 -7.03
N LEU A 58 -2.05 6.32 -6.55
CA LEU A 58 -0.90 6.06 -7.40
C LEU A 58 -0.85 4.57 -7.72
N ILE A 59 -1.15 4.20 -8.96
CA ILE A 59 -1.03 2.84 -9.47
C ILE A 59 0.22 2.77 -10.36
N ALA A 60 0.99 1.69 -10.20
CA ALA A 60 2.17 1.44 -11.01
C ALA A 60 1.79 1.15 -12.46
N GLU A 61 2.59 1.63 -13.40
CA GLU A 61 2.43 1.43 -14.84
C GLU A 61 2.93 0.04 -15.29
N ASP A 62 3.75 -0.61 -14.47
CA ASP A 62 4.33 -1.93 -14.73
C ASP A 62 4.50 -2.72 -13.41
N HIS A 63 4.75 -4.02 -13.54
CA HIS A 63 4.95 -4.95 -12.43
C HIS A 63 6.20 -5.81 -12.63
N HIS A 64 6.53 -6.65 -11.65
CA HIS A 64 7.71 -7.50 -11.76
C HIS A 64 7.45 -8.67 -12.74
N PRO A 65 8.25 -8.91 -13.80
CA PRO A 65 7.96 -9.89 -14.85
C PRO A 65 7.75 -11.34 -14.37
N LEU A 66 8.27 -11.67 -13.19
CA LEU A 66 8.02 -12.97 -12.55
C LEU A 66 6.53 -13.25 -12.32
N THR A 67 5.69 -12.24 -12.19
CA THR A 67 4.24 -12.44 -12.05
C THR A 67 3.59 -12.93 -13.35
N ASP A 68 4.20 -12.70 -14.51
CA ASP A 68 3.71 -13.18 -15.81
C ASP A 68 3.89 -14.69 -15.99
N ALA A 69 4.62 -15.34 -15.08
CA ALA A 69 4.79 -16.79 -15.09
C ALA A 69 3.55 -17.54 -14.54
N LEU A 70 2.62 -16.84 -13.88
CA LEU A 70 1.40 -17.41 -13.35
C LEU A 70 0.28 -17.35 -14.42
N SER A 71 -0.45 -18.44 -14.59
CA SER A 71 -1.70 -18.39 -15.36
C SER A 71 -2.78 -17.62 -14.59
N ASP A 72 -3.82 -17.15 -15.29
CA ASP A 72 -4.95 -16.46 -14.67
C ASP A 72 -5.64 -17.36 -13.62
N GLU A 73 -5.74 -18.66 -13.86
CA GLU A 73 -6.29 -19.62 -12.89
C GLU A 73 -5.44 -19.69 -11.63
N GLN A 74 -4.11 -19.79 -11.77
CA GLN A 74 -3.18 -19.84 -10.63
C GLN A 74 -3.21 -18.53 -9.83
N LEU A 75 -3.29 -17.39 -10.52
CA LEU A 75 -3.39 -16.08 -9.88
C LEU A 75 -4.70 -15.93 -9.10
N ASN A 76 -5.82 -16.34 -9.70
CA ASN A 76 -7.13 -16.32 -9.04
C ASN A 76 -7.18 -17.25 -7.83
N GLU A 77 -6.61 -18.45 -7.96
CA GLU A 77 -6.51 -19.41 -6.86
C GLU A 77 -5.67 -18.83 -5.70
N LEU A 78 -4.51 -18.23 -6.01
CA LEU A 78 -3.65 -17.58 -5.02
C LEU A 78 -4.42 -16.52 -4.24
N PHE A 79 -5.11 -15.60 -4.92
CA PHE A 79 -5.87 -14.54 -4.25
C PHE A 79 -7.07 -15.06 -3.46
N SER A 80 -7.75 -16.10 -3.96
CA SER A 80 -8.86 -16.75 -3.25
C SER A 80 -8.39 -17.41 -1.94
N ASN A 81 -7.25 -18.11 -2.01
CA ASN A 81 -6.65 -18.76 -0.85
C ASN A 81 -6.18 -17.73 0.19
N LEU A 82 -5.54 -16.64 -0.24
CA LEU A 82 -5.15 -15.53 0.64
C LEU A 82 -6.36 -14.90 1.33
N LYS A 83 -7.44 -14.63 0.59
CA LYS A 83 -8.68 -14.08 1.14
C LYS A 83 -9.29 -15.01 2.18
N THR A 84 -9.30 -16.32 1.92
CA THR A 84 -9.81 -17.33 2.84
C THR A 84 -8.99 -17.35 4.13
N LEU A 85 -7.66 -17.40 4.02
CA LEU A 85 -6.75 -17.39 5.18
C LEU A 85 -6.95 -16.15 6.05
N ILE A 86 -7.02 -14.97 5.44
CA ILE A 86 -7.24 -13.71 6.14
C ILE A 86 -8.58 -13.74 6.87
N ASN A 87 -9.67 -14.11 6.19
CA ASN A 87 -11.00 -14.15 6.79
C ASN A 87 -11.07 -15.13 7.96
N SER A 88 -10.58 -16.36 7.79
CA SER A 88 -10.57 -17.36 8.85
C SER A 88 -9.74 -16.93 10.06
N THR A 89 -8.68 -16.14 9.85
CA THR A 89 -7.90 -15.56 10.96
C THR A 89 -8.69 -14.48 11.67
N VAL A 90 -9.27 -13.52 10.93
CA VAL A 90 -10.03 -12.40 11.51
C VAL A 90 -11.26 -12.89 12.28
N GLU A 91 -11.96 -13.91 11.79
CA GLU A 91 -13.13 -14.50 12.44
C GLU A 91 -12.84 -15.10 13.83
N GLN A 92 -11.59 -15.50 14.08
CA GLN A 92 -11.16 -16.06 15.36
C GLN A 92 -10.73 -14.98 16.37
N LEU A 93 -10.52 -13.74 15.91
CA LEU A 93 -10.09 -12.65 16.78
C LEU A 93 -11.28 -12.09 17.56
N PRO A 94 -11.12 -11.81 18.87
CA PRO A 94 -12.12 -11.05 19.61
C PRO A 94 -12.23 -9.64 19.03
N SER A 95 -13.38 -9.00 19.24
CA SER A 95 -13.47 -7.56 19.01
C SER A 95 -12.47 -6.82 19.89
N HIS A 96 -12.10 -5.60 19.49
CA HIS A 96 -11.18 -4.78 20.26
C HIS A 96 -11.63 -4.61 21.73
N SER A 97 -12.92 -4.36 21.97
CA SER A 97 -13.48 -4.22 23.33
C SER A 97 -13.38 -5.53 24.13
N GLN A 98 -13.71 -6.67 23.53
CA GLN A 98 -13.61 -7.99 24.17
C GLN A 98 -12.17 -8.34 24.54
N PHE A 99 -11.19 -7.91 23.75
CA PHE A 99 -9.78 -8.09 24.08
C PHE A 99 -9.38 -7.25 25.29
N LEU A 100 -9.77 -5.97 25.33
CA LEU A 100 -9.45 -5.08 26.44
C LEU A 100 -10.01 -5.57 27.77
N GLU A 101 -11.24 -6.07 27.80
CA GLU A 101 -11.87 -6.65 29.01
C GLU A 101 -11.08 -7.84 29.58
N LYS A 102 -10.39 -8.61 28.74
CA LYS A 102 -9.57 -9.76 29.17
C LYS A 102 -8.21 -9.36 29.74
N VAL A 103 -7.67 -8.22 29.32
CA VAL A 103 -6.30 -7.77 29.66
C VAL A 103 -6.27 -6.73 30.78
N GLN A 104 -7.39 -6.04 31.02
CA GLN A 104 -7.51 -5.07 32.13
C GLN A 104 -7.82 -5.70 33.49
N ASN A 105 -8.10 -7.01 33.53
CA ASN A 105 -8.19 -7.82 34.75
C ASN A 105 -6.88 -8.57 35.00
#